data_AF-A0A7V6RJ00-F1
#
_entry.id   AF-A0A7V6RJ00-F1
#
_cell.length_a   1.000
_cell.length_b   1.000
_cell.length_c   1.000
_cell.angle_alpha   90.00
_cell.angle_beta   90.00
_cell.angle_gamma   90.00
#
_symmetry.space_group_name_H-M   'P 1'
#
loop_
_entity.id
_entity.type
_entity.pdbx_description
1 polymer ?
#
loop_
_entity_poly.entity_id
_entity_poly.type
_entity_poly.pdbx_seq_one_letter_code
_entity_poly.pdbx_strand_id
1 'polypeptide(L)'
;MKNIFISLIILFLPICNIYTQIDKLRLENGNYILKPADTLLLDCKNDKLSKYDNKINCLSVKNQSKCSILIDKIKQIDIYNTAKVKIIDTLKTDYLKITIQGASNCEALIICDSLEIIATNASNIKLKGVVKNLNVKADESSYIDTYELSVWDATVEANNFSKINIKAFNNLYITANEASIITYYGTPKILNINKSKAAVVNKSPKYIDTKNDSIKLFENFILNIDFIQIADVDTIDTMKKRNYDNDDFVMFNYKKKGSKKKKSSKSDFIGHWRYFDILFTNYTQKPLSLSVPKEYNSFELDFDKSIGLQLNFLQISISLNQQNNMGLVTGLGIQWVNYILKNKGYIVENDSSGLSFCTNINIFFDDDIKYTKLSAIYLEIPFLFEIQNKSNPKSHFNIGPVYGFQIANLSKTKFKKSDETKYFLKSFNKYKIGLILKIGINNISWTFQYNFTKLFKENRGPEVYPLELGLSIRL
;
A
#
# COMPACT_ATOMS: atom_id res chain seq x y z
N MET A 1 2.08 14.76 -0.43
CA MET A 1 2.68 14.01 -1.55
C MET A 1 2.07 12.61 -1.80
N LYS A 2 1.09 12.13 -1.01
CA LYS A 2 0.38 10.85 -1.24
C LYS A 2 -0.59 10.84 -2.43
N ASN A 3 -1.02 12.01 -2.94
CA ASN A 3 -2.17 12.09 -3.88
C ASN A 3 -1.82 12.00 -5.38
N ILE A 4 -0.56 11.83 -5.78
CA ILE A 4 -0.16 11.84 -7.21
C ILE A 4 0.05 10.43 -7.78
N PHE A 5 0.35 9.44 -6.92
CA PHE A 5 0.58 8.04 -7.33
C PHE A 5 -0.69 7.26 -7.66
N ILE A 6 -1.77 7.67 -7.03
CA ILE A 6 -3.11 7.09 -7.12
C ILE A 6 -3.74 7.32 -8.51
N SER A 7 -3.51 8.49 -9.12
CA SER A 7 -4.19 8.92 -10.35
C SER A 7 -3.81 8.11 -11.63
N LEU A 8 -2.79 7.25 -11.60
CA LEU A 8 -2.23 6.66 -12.83
C LEU A 8 -2.70 5.23 -13.15
N ILE A 9 -3.41 4.55 -12.23
CA ILE A 9 -3.83 3.14 -12.37
C ILE A 9 -5.19 2.99 -13.09
N ILE A 10 -5.89 4.10 -13.39
CA ILE A 10 -7.30 4.08 -13.84
C ILE A 10 -7.53 3.72 -15.32
N LEU A 11 -6.51 3.74 -16.20
CA LEU A 11 -6.75 3.63 -17.64
C LEU A 11 -6.89 2.19 -18.21
N PHE A 12 -7.04 1.16 -17.38
CA PHE A 12 -7.06 -0.25 -17.82
C PHE A 12 -8.28 -1.04 -17.37
N LEU A 13 -9.49 -0.66 -17.78
CA LEU A 13 -10.64 -1.59 -17.76
C LEU A 13 -11.61 -1.33 -18.92
N PRO A 14 -12.26 -2.38 -19.46
CA PRO A 14 -13.22 -2.25 -20.56
C PRO A 14 -14.40 -1.42 -20.06
N ILE A 15 -14.69 -0.31 -20.76
CA ILE A 15 -15.82 0.61 -20.52
C ILE A 15 -16.17 0.75 -19.03
N CYS A 16 -15.21 1.22 -18.22
CA CYS A 16 -15.44 1.58 -16.82
C CYS A 16 -15.69 3.08 -16.72
N ASN A 17 -16.81 3.48 -16.13
CA ASN A 17 -17.03 4.88 -15.76
C ASN A 17 -16.08 5.26 -14.62
N ILE A 18 -15.24 6.26 -14.85
CA ILE A 18 -14.29 6.80 -13.88
C ILE A 18 -14.97 7.91 -13.10
N TYR A 19 -15.14 7.74 -11.79
CA TYR A 19 -15.72 8.74 -10.90
C TYR A 19 -14.64 9.37 -10.02
N THR A 20 -14.57 10.71 -9.98
CA THR A 20 -13.42 11.43 -9.44
C THR A 20 -13.43 11.59 -7.92
N GLN A 21 -14.52 11.29 -7.22
CA GLN A 21 -14.54 11.11 -5.77
C GLN A 21 -15.88 10.48 -5.34
N ILE A 22 -15.86 9.35 -4.63
CA ILE A 22 -17.07 8.71 -4.09
C ILE A 22 -16.93 8.62 -2.58
N ASP A 23 -17.69 9.43 -1.87
CA ASP A 23 -17.76 9.36 -0.41
C ASP A 23 -18.75 8.27 0.03
N LYS A 24 -19.74 7.96 -0.83
CA LYS A 24 -20.86 7.08 -0.50
C LYS A 24 -21.15 6.05 -1.61
N LEU A 25 -21.24 4.79 -1.24
CA LEU A 25 -21.64 3.71 -2.13
C LEU A 25 -22.99 3.13 -1.68
N ARG A 26 -23.95 3.04 -2.60
CA ARG A 26 -25.25 2.40 -2.36
C ARG A 26 -25.37 1.17 -3.25
N LEU A 27 -25.52 0.00 -2.63
CA LEU A 27 -25.51 -1.30 -3.29
C LEU A 27 -26.85 -1.98 -3.10
N GLU A 28 -27.55 -2.28 -4.19
CA GLU A 28 -28.87 -2.89 -4.14
C GLU A 28 -28.94 -4.18 -4.97
N ASN A 29 -29.39 -5.27 -4.35
CA ASN A 29 -29.47 -6.61 -4.97
C ASN A 29 -28.10 -7.15 -5.47
N GLY A 30 -27.97 -8.47 -5.61
CA GLY A 30 -26.80 -9.08 -6.25
C GLY A 30 -25.57 -9.26 -5.34
N ASN A 31 -24.43 -9.60 -5.94
CA ASN A 31 -23.21 -9.97 -5.23
C ASN A 31 -22.05 -9.01 -5.56
N TYR A 32 -21.58 -8.24 -4.59
CA TYR A 32 -20.53 -7.26 -4.75
C TYR A 32 -19.22 -7.72 -4.12
N ILE A 33 -18.14 -7.59 -4.87
CA ILE A 33 -16.78 -7.71 -4.36
C ILE A 33 -16.16 -6.32 -4.38
N LEU A 34 -15.92 -5.76 -3.21
CA LEU A 34 -15.21 -4.49 -3.07
C LEU A 34 -13.72 -4.80 -2.85
N LYS A 35 -12.85 -4.06 -3.54
CA LYS A 35 -11.40 -4.17 -3.39
C LYS A 35 -10.83 -2.77 -3.11
N PRO A 36 -10.19 -2.54 -1.96
CA PRO A 36 -9.49 -1.30 -1.68
C PRO A 36 -8.49 -1.02 -2.80
N ALA A 37 -8.59 0.16 -3.40
CA ALA A 37 -7.71 0.65 -4.43
C ALA A 37 -7.70 2.16 -4.38
N ASP A 38 -6.63 2.74 -4.84
CA ASP A 38 -6.48 4.19 -4.93
C ASP A 38 -7.53 4.85 -5.84
N THR A 39 -8.24 4.07 -6.65
CA THR A 39 -9.08 4.57 -7.73
C THR A 39 -10.34 3.74 -7.89
N LEU A 40 -11.48 4.41 -8.08
CA LEU A 40 -12.73 3.72 -8.27
C LEU A 40 -12.90 3.21 -9.70
N LEU A 41 -13.15 1.91 -9.81
CA LEU A 41 -13.44 1.23 -11.07
C LEU A 41 -14.60 0.26 -10.87
N LEU A 42 -15.57 0.30 -11.77
CA LEU A 42 -16.78 -0.52 -11.72
C LEU A 42 -16.76 -1.57 -12.85
N ASP A 43 -16.49 -2.83 -12.52
CA ASP A 43 -16.56 -3.95 -13.45
C ASP A 43 -17.87 -4.74 -13.23
N CYS A 44 -18.92 -4.31 -13.94
CA CYS A 44 -20.27 -4.86 -13.88
C CYS A 44 -20.68 -5.34 -15.28
N LYS A 45 -21.14 -6.59 -15.45
CA LYS A 45 -21.59 -7.11 -16.75
C LYS A 45 -22.82 -6.41 -17.38
N ASN A 46 -23.50 -5.51 -16.64
CA ASN A 46 -24.73 -4.82 -17.05
C ASN A 46 -24.69 -3.35 -16.59
N ASP A 47 -24.00 -2.48 -17.33
CA ASP A 47 -23.75 -1.07 -16.93
C ASP A 47 -24.99 -0.16 -16.86
N LYS A 48 -26.15 -0.62 -17.35
CA LYS A 48 -27.40 0.18 -17.43
C LYS A 48 -28.06 0.53 -16.09
N LEU A 49 -27.55 0.05 -14.96
CA LEU A 49 -28.18 0.19 -13.63
C LEU A 49 -27.31 0.91 -12.58
N SER A 50 -26.23 1.58 -13.02
CA SER A 50 -25.44 2.46 -12.15
C SER A 50 -25.88 3.91 -12.32
N LYS A 51 -26.05 4.64 -11.21
CA LYS A 51 -26.38 6.06 -11.19
C LYS A 51 -25.43 6.77 -10.23
N TYR A 52 -24.75 7.79 -10.72
CA TYR A 52 -23.89 8.65 -9.91
C TYR A 52 -24.56 9.99 -9.68
N ASP A 53 -24.54 10.44 -8.43
CA ASP A 53 -25.03 11.75 -8.02
C ASP A 53 -23.86 12.62 -7.57
N ASN A 54 -23.47 13.57 -8.42
CA ASN A 54 -22.35 14.49 -8.19
C ASN A 54 -22.59 15.43 -7.00
N LYS A 55 -23.84 15.66 -6.55
CA LYS A 55 -24.12 16.58 -5.44
C LYS A 55 -23.77 15.99 -4.07
N ILE A 56 -23.85 14.66 -3.96
CA ILE A 56 -23.63 13.93 -2.71
C ILE A 56 -22.50 12.89 -2.83
N ASN A 57 -21.71 12.95 -3.92
CA ASN A 57 -20.63 12.00 -4.24
C ASN A 57 -21.06 10.54 -4.03
N CYS A 58 -22.28 10.21 -4.46
CA CYS A 58 -22.91 8.92 -4.20
C CYS A 58 -22.98 8.09 -5.47
N LEU A 59 -22.38 6.92 -5.45
CA LEU A 59 -22.54 5.92 -6.50
C LEU A 59 -23.57 4.89 -6.08
N SER A 60 -24.69 4.83 -6.80
CA SER A 60 -25.72 3.80 -6.62
C SER A 60 -25.57 2.73 -7.68
N VAL A 61 -25.42 1.48 -7.26
CA VAL A 61 -25.31 0.32 -8.13
C VAL A 61 -26.43 -0.64 -7.78
N LYS A 62 -27.28 -0.93 -8.77
CA LYS A 62 -28.29 -1.97 -8.69
C LYS A 62 -27.91 -3.10 -9.63
N ASN A 63 -27.63 -4.29 -9.10
CA ASN A 63 -27.19 -5.42 -9.92
C ASN A 63 -27.90 -6.71 -9.52
N GLN A 64 -28.14 -7.61 -10.46
CA GLN A 64 -28.68 -8.95 -10.20
C GLN A 64 -27.59 -10.03 -10.28
N SER A 65 -26.40 -9.68 -10.74
CA SER A 65 -25.25 -10.55 -10.94
C SER A 65 -24.07 -10.16 -10.05
N LYS A 66 -22.95 -10.86 -10.22
CA LYS A 66 -21.69 -10.55 -9.54
C LYS A 66 -21.05 -9.29 -10.14
N CYS A 67 -20.64 -8.34 -9.30
CA CYS A 67 -19.92 -7.12 -9.71
C CYS A 67 -18.70 -6.88 -8.84
N SER A 68 -17.60 -6.44 -9.45
CA SER A 68 -16.39 -6.07 -8.73
C SER A 68 -16.22 -4.56 -8.76
N ILE A 69 -15.99 -3.95 -7.61
CA ILE A 69 -15.82 -2.50 -7.47
C ILE A 69 -14.50 -2.25 -6.76
N LEU A 70 -13.61 -1.53 -7.42
CA LEU A 70 -12.42 -0.99 -6.78
C LEU A 70 -12.84 0.28 -6.03
N ILE A 71 -12.47 0.41 -4.75
CA ILE A 71 -12.92 1.49 -3.88
C ILE A 71 -11.74 2.20 -3.22
N ASP A 72 -11.69 3.53 -3.31
CA ASP A 72 -10.76 4.36 -2.51
C ASP A 72 -11.40 4.68 -1.15
N LYS A 73 -10.76 5.56 -0.35
CA LYS A 73 -11.24 6.15 0.90
C LYS A 73 -12.74 6.46 0.85
N ILE A 74 -13.53 5.52 1.35
CA ILE A 74 -14.98 5.61 1.38
C ILE A 74 -15.44 5.92 2.80
N LYS A 75 -16.43 6.81 2.89
CA LYS A 75 -17.00 7.24 4.18
C LYS A 75 -18.28 6.49 4.51
N GLN A 76 -19.04 6.06 3.50
CA GLN A 76 -20.32 5.40 3.71
C GLN A 76 -20.58 4.28 2.70
N ILE A 77 -21.04 3.12 3.19
CA ILE A 77 -21.51 1.99 2.39
C ILE A 77 -22.93 1.65 2.85
N ASP A 78 -23.89 1.80 1.96
CA ASP A 78 -25.28 1.45 2.16
C ASP A 78 -25.63 0.19 1.36
N ILE A 79 -26.16 -0.84 2.01
CA ILE A 79 -26.37 -2.18 1.44
C ILE A 79 -27.82 -2.59 1.63
N TYR A 80 -28.55 -2.77 0.52
CA TYR A 80 -30.00 -2.93 0.51
C TYR A 80 -30.47 -4.11 -0.34
N ASN A 81 -31.70 -4.55 -0.06
CA ASN A 81 -32.48 -5.46 -0.92
C ASN A 81 -31.70 -6.73 -1.29
N THR A 82 -31.34 -7.56 -0.30
CA THR A 82 -30.67 -8.86 -0.48
C THR A 82 -29.25 -8.81 -1.09
N ALA A 83 -28.61 -7.64 -1.09
CA ALA A 83 -27.24 -7.50 -1.57
C ALA A 83 -26.26 -8.26 -0.67
N LYS A 84 -25.28 -8.94 -1.28
CA LYS A 84 -24.16 -9.59 -0.57
C LYS A 84 -22.88 -8.87 -0.92
N VAL A 85 -22.22 -8.29 0.07
CA VAL A 85 -21.01 -7.49 -0.10
C VAL A 85 -19.85 -8.18 0.57
N LYS A 86 -18.73 -8.31 -0.14
CA LYS A 86 -17.48 -8.80 0.41
C LYS A 86 -16.36 -7.83 0.08
N ILE A 87 -15.75 -7.26 1.11
CA ILE A 87 -14.54 -6.45 0.95
C ILE A 87 -13.36 -7.41 1.05
N ILE A 88 -12.65 -7.57 -0.06
CA ILE A 88 -11.42 -8.37 -0.14
C ILE A 88 -10.25 -7.46 0.20
N ASP A 89 -9.26 -7.99 0.89
CA ASP A 89 -8.13 -7.25 1.49
C ASP A 89 -8.56 -6.30 2.63
N THR A 90 -7.62 -5.48 3.10
CA THR A 90 -7.84 -4.60 4.26
C THR A 90 -8.29 -3.22 3.81
N LEU A 91 -9.50 -2.81 4.18
CA LEU A 91 -9.97 -1.44 3.99
C LEU A 91 -9.42 -0.54 5.10
N LYS A 92 -8.59 0.45 4.74
CA LYS A 92 -8.04 1.44 5.66
C LYS A 92 -8.69 2.81 5.44
N THR A 93 -9.31 3.39 6.46
CA THR A 93 -9.95 4.72 6.39
C THR A 93 -10.04 5.36 7.76
N ASP A 94 -10.19 6.68 7.83
CA ASP A 94 -10.28 7.39 9.12
C ASP A 94 -11.70 7.28 9.70
N TYR A 95 -12.71 7.34 8.83
CA TYR A 95 -14.12 7.17 9.20
C TYR A 95 -14.84 6.29 8.18
N LEU A 96 -15.70 5.41 8.67
CA LEU A 96 -16.57 4.58 7.85
C LEU A 96 -17.93 4.37 8.52
N LYS A 97 -19.00 4.54 7.75
CA LYS A 97 -20.37 4.18 8.12
C LYS A 97 -20.86 3.04 7.22
N ILE A 98 -21.34 1.95 7.81
CA ILE A 98 -21.96 0.84 7.09
C ILE A 98 -23.43 0.75 7.52
N THR A 99 -24.33 1.00 6.57
CA THR A 99 -25.78 0.80 6.77
C THR A 99 -26.21 -0.44 5.99
N ILE A 100 -26.85 -1.40 6.64
CA ILE A 100 -27.30 -2.65 6.00
C ILE A 100 -28.74 -2.97 6.36
N GLN A 101 -29.56 -3.30 5.37
CA GLN A 101 -30.97 -3.71 5.57
C GLN A 101 -31.47 -4.67 4.48
N GLY A 102 -32.61 -5.31 4.75
CA GLY A 102 -33.36 -6.11 3.80
C GLY A 102 -32.67 -7.43 3.47
N ALA A 103 -32.41 -8.27 4.49
CA ALA A 103 -31.77 -9.59 4.36
C ALA A 103 -30.43 -9.59 3.60
N SER A 104 -29.71 -8.48 3.67
CA SER A 104 -28.41 -8.29 3.04
C SER A 104 -27.28 -8.86 3.90
N ASN A 105 -26.13 -9.16 3.28
CA ASN A 105 -24.94 -9.67 3.97
C ASN A 105 -23.68 -8.82 3.68
N CYS A 106 -22.82 -8.59 4.67
CA CYS A 106 -21.55 -7.90 4.51
C CYS A 106 -20.40 -8.61 5.24
N GLU A 107 -19.30 -8.91 4.54
CA GLU A 107 -18.05 -9.42 5.12
C GLU A 107 -16.87 -8.49 4.80
N ALA A 108 -16.07 -8.10 5.81
CA ALA A 108 -14.90 -7.23 5.56
C ALA A 108 -13.78 -7.36 6.61
N LEU A 109 -12.55 -7.03 6.19
CA LEU A 109 -11.38 -6.78 7.04
C LEU A 109 -11.10 -5.27 7.03
N ILE A 110 -11.23 -4.61 8.18
CA ILE A 110 -11.23 -3.14 8.30
C ILE A 110 -10.20 -2.67 9.32
N ILE A 111 -9.47 -1.61 8.98
CA ILE A 111 -8.67 -0.82 9.91
C ILE A 111 -9.18 0.62 9.86
N CYS A 112 -9.76 1.11 10.96
CA CYS A 112 -10.42 2.41 10.99
C CYS A 112 -10.27 3.15 12.32
N ASP A 113 -10.16 4.48 12.29
CA ASP A 113 -10.21 5.27 13.54
C ASP A 113 -11.64 5.32 14.10
N SER A 114 -12.66 5.52 13.26
CA SER A 114 -14.06 5.58 13.68
C SER A 114 -14.98 4.81 12.76
N LEU A 115 -15.63 3.76 13.28
CA LEU A 115 -16.57 2.92 12.53
C LEU A 115 -17.98 3.05 13.10
N GLU A 116 -18.97 3.28 12.24
CA GLU A 116 -20.39 3.25 12.57
C GLU A 116 -21.09 2.14 11.80
N ILE A 117 -21.86 1.30 12.48
CA ILE A 117 -22.60 0.18 11.88
C ILE A 117 -24.07 0.34 12.25
N ILE A 118 -24.95 0.34 11.25
CA ILE A 118 -26.40 0.31 11.43
C ILE A 118 -26.95 -0.88 10.66
N ALA A 119 -27.55 -1.84 11.35
CA ALA A 119 -28.14 -3.03 10.75
C ALA A 119 -29.62 -3.14 11.12
N THR A 120 -30.50 -3.27 10.12
CA THR A 120 -31.95 -3.47 10.32
C THR A 120 -32.49 -4.56 9.40
N ASN A 121 -33.76 -4.94 9.52
CA ASN A 121 -34.46 -5.87 8.63
C ASN A 121 -33.69 -7.16 8.29
N ALA A 122 -33.41 -7.99 9.30
CA ALA A 122 -32.80 -9.32 9.16
C ALA A 122 -31.45 -9.35 8.40
N SER A 123 -30.69 -8.26 8.46
CA SER A 123 -29.37 -8.16 7.85
C SER A 123 -28.29 -8.90 8.65
N ASN A 124 -27.21 -9.30 7.97
CA ASN A 124 -26.06 -9.96 8.57
C ASN A 124 -24.77 -9.23 8.24
N ILE A 125 -23.92 -8.97 9.22
CA ILE A 125 -22.61 -8.35 9.01
C ILE A 125 -21.54 -9.08 9.82
N LYS A 126 -20.40 -9.34 9.20
CA LYS A 126 -19.24 -9.97 9.83
C LYS A 126 -17.96 -9.19 9.54
N LEU A 127 -17.37 -8.60 10.57
CA LEU A 127 -16.18 -7.75 10.43
C LEU A 127 -14.99 -8.27 11.23
N LYS A 128 -13.79 -8.06 10.68
CA LYS A 128 -12.50 -8.39 11.28
C LYS A 128 -11.58 -7.17 11.22
N GLY A 129 -10.55 -7.11 12.07
CA GLY A 129 -9.49 -6.10 11.97
C GLY A 129 -9.32 -5.25 13.22
N VAL A 130 -9.11 -3.94 13.06
CA VAL A 130 -8.69 -3.04 14.14
C VAL A 130 -9.45 -1.70 14.08
N VAL A 131 -10.12 -1.32 15.17
CA VAL A 131 -10.89 -0.06 15.22
C VAL A 131 -10.63 0.70 16.52
N LYS A 132 -10.49 2.03 16.46
CA LYS A 132 -10.34 2.84 17.67
C LYS A 132 -11.70 3.12 18.32
N ASN A 133 -12.62 3.76 17.60
CA ASN A 133 -13.97 4.07 18.09
C ASN A 133 -15.01 3.32 17.27
N LEU A 134 -15.86 2.52 17.90
CA LEU A 134 -16.93 1.78 17.25
C LEU A 134 -18.30 2.20 17.80
N ASN A 135 -19.22 2.55 16.92
CA ASN A 135 -20.63 2.75 17.26
C ASN A 135 -21.48 1.72 16.48
N VAL A 136 -22.29 0.93 17.19
CA VAL A 136 -23.11 -0.12 16.58
C VAL A 136 -24.56 0.05 16.98
N LYS A 137 -25.47 0.01 15.99
CA LYS A 137 -26.91 -0.09 16.18
C LYS A 137 -27.47 -1.27 15.41
N ALA A 138 -28.14 -2.17 16.09
CA ALA A 138 -28.81 -3.32 15.49
C ALA A 138 -30.30 -3.29 15.82
N ASP A 139 -31.14 -3.53 14.83
CA ASP A 139 -32.59 -3.57 14.97
C ASP A 139 -33.20 -4.71 14.13
N GLU A 140 -34.46 -5.03 14.39
CA GLU A 140 -35.33 -5.90 13.56
C GLU A 140 -34.66 -7.23 13.16
N SER A 141 -34.27 -8.03 14.15
CA SER A 141 -33.64 -9.36 13.95
C SER A 141 -32.33 -9.36 13.13
N SER A 142 -31.64 -8.23 13.06
CA SER A 142 -30.30 -8.18 12.45
C SER A 142 -29.24 -8.88 13.31
N TYR A 143 -28.21 -9.39 12.64
CA TYR A 143 -27.07 -10.07 13.27
C TYR A 143 -25.76 -9.37 12.92
N ILE A 144 -25.03 -8.91 13.94
CA ILE A 144 -23.75 -8.22 13.81
C ILE A 144 -22.66 -9.05 14.50
N ASP A 145 -21.69 -9.54 13.75
CA ASP A 145 -20.59 -10.38 14.24
C ASP A 145 -19.23 -9.69 14.09
N THR A 146 -18.77 -9.05 15.17
CA THR A 146 -17.49 -8.31 15.20
C THR A 146 -16.50 -8.87 16.22
N TYR A 147 -16.62 -10.14 16.60
CA TYR A 147 -15.72 -10.73 17.62
C TYR A 147 -14.23 -10.77 17.20
N GLU A 148 -13.95 -10.81 15.89
CA GLU A 148 -12.59 -10.73 15.32
C GLU A 148 -12.15 -9.29 15.02
N LEU A 149 -12.97 -8.30 15.36
CA LEU A 149 -12.63 -6.88 15.29
C LEU A 149 -12.08 -6.45 16.65
N SER A 150 -10.82 -6.09 16.71
CA SER A 150 -10.17 -5.57 17.92
C SER A 150 -10.51 -4.09 18.08
N VAL A 151 -11.34 -3.74 19.08
CA VAL A 151 -11.86 -2.38 19.26
C VAL A 151 -11.33 -1.72 20.54
N TRP A 152 -10.86 -0.49 20.46
CA TRP A 152 -10.44 0.24 21.66
C TRP A 152 -11.65 0.71 22.50
N ASP A 153 -12.48 1.60 21.95
CA ASP A 153 -13.71 2.13 22.56
C ASP A 153 -14.95 1.75 21.74
N ALA A 154 -16.01 1.28 22.39
CA ALA A 154 -17.23 0.82 21.74
C ALA A 154 -18.51 1.31 22.43
N THR A 155 -19.49 1.72 21.63
CA THR A 155 -20.88 1.99 22.02
C THR A 155 -21.80 1.10 21.19
N VAL A 156 -22.71 0.39 21.86
CA VAL A 156 -23.50 -0.69 21.25
C VAL A 156 -24.96 -0.55 21.66
N GLU A 157 -25.86 -0.52 20.68
CA GLU A 157 -27.29 -0.49 20.87
C GLU A 157 -27.94 -1.66 20.10
N ALA A 158 -28.73 -2.49 20.77
CA ALA A 158 -29.46 -3.60 20.15
C ALA A 158 -30.95 -3.52 20.51
N ASN A 159 -31.81 -3.55 19.50
CA ASN A 159 -33.26 -3.44 19.58
C ASN A 159 -33.95 -4.63 18.88
N ASN A 160 -35.23 -4.87 19.14
CA ASN A 160 -36.14 -5.79 18.44
C ASN A 160 -35.52 -7.13 17.97
N PHE A 161 -35.15 -7.99 18.93
CA PHE A 161 -34.60 -9.35 18.68
C PHE A 161 -33.28 -9.40 17.91
N SER A 162 -32.57 -8.27 17.77
CA SER A 162 -31.24 -8.26 17.15
C SER A 162 -30.18 -8.94 18.02
N LYS A 163 -29.12 -9.41 17.38
CA LYS A 163 -27.99 -10.07 18.04
C LYS A 163 -26.65 -9.45 17.64
N ILE A 164 -25.83 -9.09 18.63
CA ILE A 164 -24.52 -8.47 18.42
C ILE A 164 -23.43 -9.24 19.15
N ASN A 165 -22.34 -9.58 18.46
CA ASN A 165 -21.09 -10.04 19.06
C ASN A 165 -20.03 -8.94 18.91
N ILE A 166 -19.38 -8.56 20.02
CA ILE A 166 -18.43 -7.44 20.00
C ILE A 166 -17.23 -7.65 20.94
N LYS A 167 -16.07 -7.13 20.57
CA LYS A 167 -14.85 -7.23 21.37
C LYS A 167 -14.29 -5.83 21.61
N ALA A 168 -14.09 -5.45 22.87
CA ALA A 168 -13.59 -4.12 23.25
C ALA A 168 -12.57 -4.20 24.41
N PHE A 169 -11.65 -3.23 24.47
CA PHE A 169 -10.51 -3.25 25.41
C PHE A 169 -10.46 -2.08 26.40
N ASN A 170 -10.95 -0.90 26.04
CA ASN A 170 -10.90 0.28 26.89
C ASN A 170 -12.30 0.62 27.44
N ASN A 171 -13.13 1.30 26.66
CA ASN A 171 -14.51 1.61 27.07
C ASN A 171 -15.51 0.75 26.29
N LEU A 172 -16.51 0.19 26.98
CA LEU A 172 -17.64 -0.52 26.37
C LEU A 172 -18.96 -0.07 27.01
N TYR A 173 -19.79 0.61 26.22
CA TYR A 173 -21.14 1.04 26.59
C TYR A 173 -22.17 0.21 25.84
N ILE A 174 -23.07 -0.46 26.56
CA ILE A 174 -24.06 -1.37 26.01
C ILE A 174 -25.46 -0.90 26.38
N THR A 175 -26.34 -0.77 25.39
CA THR A 175 -27.78 -0.58 25.52
C THR A 175 -28.50 -1.74 24.85
N ALA A 176 -29.14 -2.60 25.62
CA ALA A 176 -29.86 -3.77 25.12
C ALA A 176 -31.36 -3.65 25.40
N ASN A 177 -32.15 -3.40 24.37
CA ASN A 177 -33.59 -3.21 24.47
C ASN A 177 -34.35 -4.44 23.99
N GLU A 178 -35.58 -4.58 24.49
CA GLU A 178 -36.47 -5.70 24.17
C GLU A 178 -35.80 -7.07 24.29
N ALA A 179 -36.06 -8.00 23.37
CA ALA A 179 -35.50 -9.34 23.37
C ALA A 179 -34.15 -9.45 22.62
N SER A 180 -33.35 -8.37 22.62
CA SER A 180 -32.03 -8.38 21.98
C SER A 180 -30.99 -9.20 22.76
N ILE A 181 -29.97 -9.68 22.05
CA ILE A 181 -28.88 -10.49 22.61
C ILE A 181 -27.53 -9.87 22.26
N ILE A 182 -26.77 -9.44 23.26
CA ILE A 182 -25.41 -8.92 23.07
C ILE A 182 -24.41 -9.85 23.76
N THR A 183 -23.42 -10.34 23.01
CA THR A 183 -22.30 -11.10 23.57
C THR A 183 -21.02 -10.28 23.40
N TYR A 184 -20.40 -9.91 24.52
CA TYR A 184 -19.14 -9.17 24.48
C TYR A 184 -17.95 -10.06 24.85
N TYR A 185 -16.79 -9.71 24.31
CA TYR A 185 -15.53 -10.42 24.40
C TYR A 185 -14.44 -9.49 24.93
N GLY A 186 -13.45 -10.06 25.64
CA GLY A 186 -12.36 -9.32 26.25
C GLY A 186 -12.68 -8.81 27.66
N THR A 187 -11.81 -7.92 28.14
CA THR A 187 -11.87 -7.32 29.47
C THR A 187 -11.74 -5.81 29.35
N PRO A 188 -12.81 -5.09 28.97
CA PRO A 188 -12.78 -3.63 28.88
C PRO A 188 -12.48 -3.03 30.25
N LYS A 189 -11.70 -1.93 30.28
CA LYS A 189 -11.39 -1.21 31.51
C LYS A 189 -12.63 -0.57 32.13
N ILE A 190 -13.50 -0.01 31.29
CA ILE A 190 -14.78 0.59 31.69
C ILE A 190 -15.89 -0.15 30.96
N LEU A 191 -16.86 -0.67 31.72
CA LEU A 191 -18.02 -1.39 31.20
C LEU A 191 -19.29 -0.78 31.80
N ASN A 192 -20.19 -0.31 30.94
CA ASN A 192 -21.52 0.14 31.33
C ASN A 192 -22.58 -0.62 30.54
N ILE A 193 -23.57 -1.18 31.23
CA ILE A 193 -24.62 -1.99 30.63
C ILE A 193 -25.97 -1.45 31.11
N ASN A 194 -26.75 -0.93 30.16
CA ASN A 194 -28.17 -0.64 30.31
C ASN A 194 -28.96 -1.71 29.55
N LYS A 195 -29.89 -2.39 30.21
CA LYS A 195 -30.68 -3.43 29.57
C LYS A 195 -32.14 -3.44 30.02
N SER A 196 -33.03 -3.73 29.08
CA SER A 196 -34.43 -4.02 29.37
C SER A 196 -34.58 -5.38 30.06
N LYS A 197 -35.76 -5.65 30.64
CA LYS A 197 -36.04 -6.90 31.35
C LYS A 197 -35.92 -8.14 30.45
N ALA A 198 -36.26 -8.02 29.17
CA ALA A 198 -36.24 -9.12 28.21
C ALA A 198 -34.88 -9.31 27.51
N ALA A 199 -33.94 -8.36 27.67
CA ALA A 199 -32.68 -8.36 26.95
C ALA A 199 -31.61 -9.21 27.64
N VAL A 200 -30.76 -9.84 26.83
CA VAL A 200 -29.68 -10.71 27.30
C VAL A 200 -28.34 -10.10 26.94
N VAL A 201 -27.47 -9.91 27.94
CA VAL A 201 -26.09 -9.47 27.74
C VAL A 201 -25.15 -10.48 28.40
N ASN A 202 -24.30 -11.11 27.59
CA ASN A 202 -23.40 -12.18 28.02
C ASN A 202 -21.94 -11.80 27.82
N LYS A 203 -21.09 -12.14 28.79
CA LYS A 203 -19.64 -12.16 28.60
C LYS A 203 -19.23 -13.53 28.06
N SER A 204 -18.49 -13.56 26.96
CA SER A 204 -17.96 -14.83 26.45
C SER A 204 -16.74 -15.29 27.26
N PRO A 205 -16.62 -16.60 27.58
CA PRO A 205 -15.44 -17.17 28.21
C PRO A 205 -14.30 -17.46 27.22
N LYS A 206 -14.50 -17.29 25.91
CA LYS A 206 -13.46 -17.59 24.91
C LYS A 206 -12.19 -16.81 25.20
N TYR A 207 -11.08 -17.54 25.36
CA TYR A 207 -9.74 -16.97 25.48
C TYR A 207 -9.41 -16.23 24.19
N ILE A 208 -9.09 -14.95 24.33
CA ILE A 208 -8.67 -14.09 23.23
C ILE A 208 -7.35 -13.46 23.67
N ASP A 209 -6.35 -13.49 22.81
CA ASP A 209 -5.02 -12.94 23.07
C ASP A 209 -5.06 -11.41 23.13
N THR A 210 -5.54 -10.93 24.28
CA THR A 210 -5.71 -9.51 24.58
C THR A 210 -4.40 -8.75 24.51
N LYS A 211 -3.26 -9.41 24.75
CA LYS A 211 -1.92 -8.81 24.70
C LYS A 211 -1.48 -8.52 23.27
N ASN A 212 -1.59 -9.48 22.35
CA ASN A 212 -1.25 -9.24 20.95
C ASN A 212 -2.22 -8.27 20.26
N ASP A 213 -3.50 -8.31 20.62
CA ASP A 213 -4.47 -7.38 20.05
C ASP A 213 -4.33 -5.96 20.59
N SER A 214 -4.01 -5.78 21.87
CA SER A 214 -3.68 -4.46 22.42
C SER A 214 -2.36 -3.92 21.88
N ILE A 215 -1.36 -4.76 21.61
CA ILE A 215 -0.12 -4.36 20.91
C ILE A 215 -0.44 -3.91 19.47
N LYS A 216 -1.22 -4.67 18.70
CA LYS A 216 -1.66 -4.27 17.35
C LYS A 216 -2.45 -2.96 17.34
N LEU A 217 -3.30 -2.74 18.34
CA LEU A 217 -4.03 -1.49 18.55
C LEU A 217 -3.06 -0.34 18.87
N PHE A 218 -2.09 -0.58 19.75
CA PHE A 218 -1.09 0.40 20.16
C PHE A 218 -0.17 0.79 18.99
N GLU A 219 0.37 -0.18 18.25
CA GLU A 219 1.21 0.04 17.06
C GLU A 219 0.45 0.83 15.98
N ASN A 220 -0.82 0.50 15.70
CA ASN A 220 -1.59 1.17 14.66
C ASN A 220 -2.04 2.60 15.03
N PHE A 221 -2.35 2.87 16.31
CA PHE A 221 -2.96 4.15 16.70
C PHE A 221 -2.01 5.15 17.39
N ILE A 222 -0.88 4.71 17.96
CA ILE A 222 0.11 5.61 18.59
C ILE A 222 1.22 6.03 17.61
N LEU A 223 1.61 5.16 16.65
CA LEU A 223 2.65 5.50 15.67
C LEU A 223 2.17 6.41 14.52
N ASN A 224 0.88 6.75 14.45
CA ASN A 224 0.33 7.74 13.52
C ASN A 224 0.33 9.17 14.09
N ILE A 225 0.93 9.40 15.28
CA ILE A 225 1.22 10.75 15.75
C ILE A 225 2.49 11.23 15.03
N ASP A 226 2.35 12.18 14.12
CA ASP A 226 3.41 12.86 13.36
C ASP A 226 4.36 13.73 14.24
N PHE A 227 4.64 13.30 15.46
CA PHE A 227 5.69 13.86 16.32
C PHE A 227 6.38 12.71 17.01
N ILE A 228 7.53 12.29 16.48
CA ILE A 228 8.79 12.16 17.21
C ILE A 228 9.83 11.48 16.31
N GLN A 229 10.76 12.30 15.84
CA GLN A 229 12.08 11.90 15.38
C GLN A 229 12.92 11.61 16.64
N ILE A 230 12.72 10.46 17.31
CA ILE A 230 13.61 10.00 18.39
C ILE A 230 13.87 8.50 18.24
N ALA A 231 15.14 8.23 17.92
CA ALA A 231 16.01 7.12 18.32
C ALA A 231 15.44 5.70 18.56
N ASP A 232 16.06 4.75 17.85
CA ASP A 232 16.33 3.36 18.23
C ASP A 232 15.14 2.49 18.68
N VAL A 233 14.55 1.83 17.68
CA VAL A 233 13.71 0.64 17.87
C VAL A 233 14.61 -0.57 18.14
N ASP A 234 15.17 -0.67 19.35
CA ASP A 234 15.92 -1.86 19.81
C ASP A 234 15.47 -2.36 21.20
N THR A 235 14.41 -1.79 21.80
CA THR A 235 13.99 -2.16 23.17
C THR A 235 12.82 -3.15 23.25
N ILE A 236 12.26 -3.65 22.15
CA ILE A 236 11.08 -4.54 22.21
C ILE A 236 11.45 -6.03 22.27
N ASP A 237 12.66 -6.43 21.86
CA ASP A 237 13.07 -7.85 21.88
C ASP A 237 13.54 -8.38 23.25
N THR A 238 13.73 -7.51 24.25
CA THR A 238 14.21 -7.94 25.58
C THR A 238 13.10 -8.44 26.52
N MET A 239 11.82 -8.34 26.15
CA MET A 239 10.70 -8.86 26.96
C MET A 239 10.20 -10.26 26.54
N LYS A 240 10.82 -10.92 25.56
CA LYS A 240 10.42 -12.27 25.09
C LYS A 240 11.28 -13.43 25.60
N LYS A 241 12.29 -13.19 26.43
CA LYS A 241 13.11 -14.25 27.05
C LYS A 241 13.20 -14.11 28.56
N ARG A 242 12.06 -14.17 29.26
CA ARG A 242 12.01 -14.59 30.66
C ARG A 242 10.73 -15.36 30.93
N ASN A 243 10.90 -16.68 31.05
CA ASN A 243 10.20 -17.63 31.92
C ASN A 243 9.79 -18.91 31.17
N TYR A 244 10.71 -19.87 31.16
CA TYR A 244 10.43 -21.26 31.55
C TYR A 244 11.78 -21.88 31.90
N ASP A 245 12.01 -22.08 33.20
CA ASP A 245 12.30 -23.38 33.80
C ASP A 245 12.60 -23.18 35.28
N ASN A 246 11.74 -23.77 36.11
CA ASN A 246 12.08 -24.19 37.45
C ASN A 246 13.15 -25.28 37.30
N ASP A 247 14.26 -25.17 38.02
CA ASP A 247 14.60 -26.12 39.08
C ASP A 247 15.96 -25.77 39.71
N ASP A 248 16.00 -26.02 41.01
CA ASP A 248 17.16 -26.24 41.88
C ASP A 248 18.02 -25.07 42.42
N PHE A 249 17.91 -24.96 43.74
CA PHE A 249 18.86 -24.42 44.69
C PHE A 249 20.30 -24.90 44.42
N VAL A 250 21.29 -24.01 44.54
CA VAL A 250 22.42 -24.08 45.49
C VAL A 250 23.15 -22.73 45.50
N MET A 251 23.21 -22.11 46.67
CA MET A 251 24.15 -21.04 47.02
C MET A 251 25.55 -21.63 47.19
N PHE A 252 26.57 -21.18 46.45
CA PHE A 252 27.96 -21.12 46.97
C PHE A 252 28.87 -20.17 46.17
N ASN A 253 29.52 -19.27 46.93
CA ASN A 253 30.84 -18.64 46.72
C ASN A 253 31.08 -17.57 45.64
N TYR A 254 30.98 -16.32 46.12
CA TYR A 254 32.03 -15.29 46.15
C TYR A 254 33.31 -15.52 45.32
N LYS A 255 33.53 -14.63 44.32
CA LYS A 255 34.86 -14.01 44.06
C LYS A 255 34.69 -12.71 43.27
N LYS A 256 34.85 -11.59 44.00
CA LYS A 256 35.00 -10.25 43.43
C LYS A 256 36.43 -10.11 42.92
N LYS A 257 36.66 -9.90 41.61
CA LYS A 257 37.94 -9.41 41.09
C LYS A 257 37.81 -8.76 39.71
N GLY A 258 38.28 -7.52 39.63
CA GLY A 258 38.78 -6.90 38.40
C GLY A 258 37.81 -5.94 37.71
N SER A 259 37.97 -4.65 37.99
CA SER A 259 37.52 -3.55 37.14
C SER A 259 38.15 -3.65 35.75
N LYS A 260 37.49 -4.36 34.83
CA LYS A 260 37.82 -4.30 33.40
C LYS A 260 37.27 -2.99 32.85
N LYS A 261 38.17 -2.12 32.35
CA LYS A 261 37.84 -0.96 31.52
C LYS A 261 36.77 -1.37 30.49
N LYS A 262 35.66 -0.63 30.42
CA LYS A 262 34.64 -0.80 29.37
C LYS A 262 35.35 -0.75 28.02
N LYS A 263 35.36 -1.86 27.28
CA LYS A 263 35.68 -1.83 25.85
C LYS A 263 34.69 -0.87 25.20
N SER A 264 35.18 0.16 24.51
CA SER A 264 34.36 1.01 23.65
C SER A 264 33.51 0.12 22.74
N SER A 265 32.19 0.30 22.75
CA SER A 265 31.32 -0.38 21.79
C SER A 265 31.81 -0.02 20.39
N LYS A 266 32.28 -1.02 19.63
CA LYS A 266 32.55 -0.83 18.21
C LYS A 266 31.21 -0.57 17.54
N SER A 267 31.07 0.53 16.82
CA SER A 267 29.85 0.82 16.04
C SER A 267 29.61 -0.28 15.01
N ASP A 268 28.39 -0.78 14.91
CA ASP A 268 28.01 -1.77 13.90
C ASP A 268 28.13 -1.22 12.47
N PHE A 269 28.30 -2.11 11.49
CA PHE A 269 28.33 -1.74 10.08
C PHE A 269 26.91 -1.37 9.64
N ILE A 270 26.73 -0.14 9.16
CA ILE A 270 25.47 0.35 8.60
C ILE A 270 25.74 0.71 7.15
N GLY A 271 25.18 -0.06 6.22
CA GLY A 271 25.34 0.17 4.79
C GLY A 271 24.66 1.45 4.29
N HIS A 272 24.84 1.71 3.00
CA HIS A 272 24.36 2.89 2.28
C HIS A 272 23.43 2.49 1.13
N TRP A 273 22.24 2.00 1.46
CA TRP A 273 21.15 1.78 0.50
C TRP A 273 19.96 2.71 0.72
N ARG A 274 19.64 3.06 1.97
CA ARG A 274 18.48 3.90 2.33
C ARG A 274 18.65 5.37 1.90
N TYR A 275 18.29 5.65 0.66
CA TYR A 275 18.40 6.94 -0.02
C TYR A 275 17.10 7.33 -0.71
N PHE A 276 16.92 8.64 -0.90
CA PHE A 276 16.11 9.21 -1.95
C PHE A 276 17.02 9.60 -3.12
N ASP A 277 16.81 8.99 -4.29
CA ASP A 277 17.60 9.26 -5.50
C ASP A 277 16.79 10.08 -6.51
N ILE A 278 17.41 11.10 -7.08
CA ILE A 278 16.95 11.78 -8.30
C ILE A 278 17.80 11.24 -9.45
N LEU A 279 17.14 10.67 -10.47
CA LEU A 279 17.78 9.94 -11.55
C LEU A 279 17.58 10.66 -12.88
N PHE A 280 18.62 10.87 -13.65
CA PHE A 280 18.56 11.06 -15.09
C PHE A 280 18.50 9.69 -15.76
N THR A 281 17.45 9.46 -16.54
CA THR A 281 17.17 8.16 -17.14
C THR A 281 17.36 8.20 -18.64
N ASN A 282 18.15 7.26 -19.15
CA ASN A 282 18.38 7.05 -20.56
C ASN A 282 18.33 5.54 -20.86
N TYR A 283 18.61 5.17 -22.09
CA TYR A 283 18.95 3.81 -22.43
C TYR A 283 20.11 3.82 -23.43
N THR A 284 20.66 2.64 -23.71
CA THR A 284 21.78 2.49 -24.63
C THR A 284 21.60 1.32 -25.57
N GLN A 285 22.31 1.31 -26.67
CA GLN A 285 22.57 0.14 -27.49
C GLN A 285 23.90 -0.51 -27.12
N LYS A 286 24.08 -1.77 -27.51
CA LYS A 286 25.39 -2.43 -27.42
C LYS A 286 26.28 -2.04 -28.59
N PRO A 287 27.58 -1.75 -28.37
CA PRO A 287 28.24 -1.54 -27.07
C PRO A 287 27.96 -0.13 -26.53
N LEU A 288 27.44 -0.04 -25.29
CA LEU A 288 27.09 1.16 -24.51
C LEU A 288 27.06 2.51 -25.28
N SER A 289 26.18 2.62 -26.28
CA SER A 289 25.98 3.83 -27.09
C SER A 289 24.64 4.46 -26.74
N LEU A 290 24.59 5.78 -26.52
CA LEU A 290 23.33 6.52 -26.27
C LEU A 290 22.47 6.72 -27.53
N SER A 291 22.83 6.09 -28.65
CA SER A 291 22.03 6.04 -29.87
C SER A 291 20.89 5.03 -29.78
N VAL A 292 19.93 5.14 -30.69
CA VAL A 292 18.90 4.13 -30.98
C VAL A 292 19.19 3.43 -32.31
N PRO A 293 18.60 2.24 -32.58
CA PRO A 293 18.69 1.65 -33.90
C PRO A 293 18.10 2.60 -34.95
N LYS A 294 18.70 2.69 -36.14
CA LYS A 294 18.32 3.69 -37.17
C LYS A 294 16.83 3.67 -37.52
N GLU A 295 16.23 2.48 -37.55
CA GLU A 295 14.79 2.27 -37.80
C GLU A 295 13.89 2.80 -36.66
N TYR A 296 14.45 3.02 -35.48
CA TYR A 296 13.81 3.55 -34.28
C TYR A 296 14.31 4.95 -33.89
N ASN A 297 14.85 5.74 -34.83
CA ASN A 297 15.25 7.15 -34.57
C ASN A 297 14.15 7.97 -33.87
N SER A 298 12.89 7.65 -34.14
CA SER A 298 11.73 8.27 -33.49
C SER A 298 11.70 8.10 -31.96
N PHE A 299 12.36 7.07 -31.43
CA PHE A 299 12.40 6.77 -30.00
C PHE A 299 13.53 7.50 -29.25
N GLU A 300 14.44 8.22 -29.91
CA GLU A 300 15.51 8.96 -29.22
C GLU A 300 15.00 9.79 -28.03
N LEU A 301 15.75 9.79 -26.93
CA LEU A 301 15.35 10.44 -25.70
C LEU A 301 15.90 11.86 -25.56
N ASP A 302 15.05 12.75 -25.04
CA ASP A 302 15.44 14.03 -24.48
C ASP A 302 15.97 13.78 -23.06
N PHE A 303 17.28 13.54 -22.94
CA PHE A 303 17.91 13.10 -21.70
C PHE A 303 17.72 14.11 -20.55
N ASP A 304 17.84 15.41 -20.84
CA ASP A 304 17.73 16.47 -19.85
C ASP A 304 16.34 16.54 -19.19
N LYS A 305 15.31 16.09 -19.91
CA LYS A 305 13.93 16.04 -19.39
C LYS A 305 13.52 14.67 -18.86
N SER A 306 14.34 13.65 -19.10
CA SER A 306 14.07 12.27 -18.71
C SER A 306 14.51 12.02 -17.27
N ILE A 307 13.68 12.46 -16.32
CA ILE A 307 13.98 12.40 -14.89
C ILE A 307 13.16 11.31 -14.19
N GLY A 308 13.83 10.39 -13.53
CA GLY A 308 13.27 9.42 -12.60
C GLY A 308 13.53 9.76 -11.13
N LEU A 309 12.88 9.02 -10.24
CA LEU A 309 13.02 9.12 -8.79
C LEU A 309 13.13 7.71 -8.20
N GLN A 310 13.85 7.55 -7.11
CA GLN A 310 13.92 6.29 -6.39
C GLN A 310 13.84 6.51 -4.88
N LEU A 311 12.98 5.73 -4.21
CA LEU A 311 12.91 5.70 -2.76
C LEU A 311 13.35 4.33 -2.27
N ASN A 312 14.52 4.26 -1.63
CA ASN A 312 15.04 3.05 -1.02
C ASN A 312 14.68 3.08 0.47
N PHE A 313 13.69 2.28 0.86
CA PHE A 313 13.04 2.40 2.18
C PHE A 313 13.41 1.30 3.17
N LEU A 314 13.85 0.13 2.70
CA LEU A 314 14.28 -0.99 3.54
C LEU A 314 15.74 -1.31 3.28
N GLN A 315 16.52 -1.53 4.34
CA GLN A 315 17.93 -1.90 4.26
C GLN A 315 18.25 -2.99 5.30
N ILE A 316 19.03 -3.97 4.89
CA ILE A 316 19.66 -4.98 5.74
C ILE A 316 21.15 -4.90 5.49
N SER A 317 21.95 -4.88 6.56
CA SER A 317 23.41 -4.72 6.48
C SER A 317 24.09 -5.83 7.28
N ILE A 318 25.04 -6.50 6.66
CA ILE A 318 25.82 -7.59 7.25
C ILE A 318 27.28 -7.19 7.23
N SER A 319 27.90 -7.03 8.40
CA SER A 319 29.33 -6.76 8.49
C SER A 319 30.14 -7.97 8.06
N LEU A 320 31.18 -7.75 7.24
CA LEU A 320 32.13 -8.78 6.82
C LEU A 320 33.45 -8.71 7.58
N ASN A 321 33.70 -7.65 8.37
CA ASN A 321 34.97 -7.50 9.08
C ASN A 321 34.86 -6.86 10.46
N GLN A 322 35.88 -7.08 11.30
CA GLN A 322 35.90 -6.58 12.68
C GLN A 322 36.08 -5.06 12.82
N GLN A 323 36.43 -4.39 11.72
CA GLN A 323 36.50 -2.93 11.61
C GLN A 323 35.13 -2.32 11.24
N ASN A 324 34.16 -3.18 10.88
CA ASN A 324 32.81 -2.83 10.45
C ASN A 324 32.81 -1.81 9.29
N ASN A 325 33.81 -1.83 8.42
CA ASN A 325 33.95 -0.91 7.28
C ASN A 325 33.84 -1.63 5.93
N MET A 326 33.55 -2.93 5.93
CA MET A 326 33.22 -3.71 4.75
C MET A 326 32.01 -4.58 5.08
N GLY A 327 31.07 -4.68 4.15
CA GLY A 327 29.85 -5.44 4.39
C GLY A 327 29.03 -5.74 3.15
N LEU A 328 28.01 -6.58 3.34
CA LEU A 328 26.96 -6.82 2.36
C LEU A 328 25.73 -6.01 2.71
N VAL A 329 25.06 -5.48 1.70
CA VAL A 329 23.86 -4.67 1.84
C VAL A 329 22.80 -5.18 0.87
N THR A 330 21.60 -5.44 1.39
CA THR A 330 20.41 -5.70 0.59
C THR A 330 19.25 -4.86 1.10
N GLY A 331 18.11 -4.88 0.43
CA GLY A 331 17.00 -4.01 0.79
C GLY A 331 15.88 -4.01 -0.22
N LEU A 332 15.02 -3.00 -0.12
CA LEU A 332 13.98 -2.72 -1.09
C LEU A 332 13.98 -1.23 -1.46
N GLY A 333 13.70 -0.96 -2.72
CA GLY A 333 13.43 0.38 -3.22
C GLY A 333 12.33 0.39 -4.27
N ILE A 334 11.65 1.52 -4.43
CA ILE A 334 10.74 1.75 -5.54
C ILE A 334 11.38 2.79 -6.45
N GLN A 335 11.51 2.46 -7.73
CA GLN A 335 12.10 3.31 -8.74
C GLN A 335 11.06 3.68 -9.82
N TRP A 336 10.93 4.97 -10.07
CA TRP A 336 10.08 5.55 -11.10
C TRP A 336 10.97 6.13 -12.19
N VAL A 337 10.96 5.54 -13.38
CA VAL A 337 11.79 5.97 -14.52
C VAL A 337 10.93 6.57 -15.62
N ASN A 338 11.45 7.62 -16.28
CA ASN A 338 10.69 8.41 -17.24
C ASN A 338 11.56 8.75 -18.46
N TYR A 339 11.25 8.14 -19.60
CA TYR A 339 11.95 8.34 -20.86
C TYR A 339 11.12 9.26 -21.75
N ILE A 340 11.50 10.52 -21.87
CA ILE A 340 10.83 11.51 -22.72
C ILE A 340 11.45 11.45 -24.11
N LEU A 341 10.63 11.28 -25.15
CA LEU A 341 11.09 11.25 -26.53
C LEU A 341 11.42 12.67 -27.02
N LYS A 342 12.49 12.82 -27.80
CA LYS A 342 12.79 14.08 -28.53
C LYS A 342 11.73 14.36 -29.58
N ASN A 343 11.30 13.32 -30.29
CA ASN A 343 10.31 13.42 -31.35
C ASN A 343 8.90 13.52 -30.76
N LYS A 344 8.08 14.35 -31.37
CA LYS A 344 6.68 14.54 -30.99
C LYS A 344 5.78 13.69 -31.87
N GLY A 345 4.97 12.85 -31.25
CA GLY A 345 4.12 11.90 -31.96
C GLY A 345 3.48 10.89 -31.04
N TYR A 346 2.78 9.93 -31.61
CA TYR A 346 2.07 8.90 -30.88
C TYR A 346 2.86 7.60 -30.89
N ILE A 347 2.82 6.89 -29.77
CA ILE A 347 3.29 5.51 -29.70
C ILE A 347 2.08 4.62 -29.89
N VAL A 348 2.13 3.79 -30.92
CA VAL A 348 1.11 2.79 -31.21
C VAL A 348 1.72 1.43 -30.98
N GLU A 349 1.01 0.56 -30.28
CA GLU A 349 1.41 -0.82 -30.06
C GLU A 349 0.53 -1.76 -30.88
N ASN A 350 1.16 -2.53 -31.76
CA ASN A 350 0.49 -3.56 -32.55
C ASN A 350 0.84 -4.95 -32.01
N ASP A 351 -0.16 -5.84 -31.97
CA ASP A 351 0.00 -7.18 -31.42
C ASP A 351 0.97 -8.06 -32.24
N SER A 352 1.23 -7.76 -33.51
CA SER A 352 2.15 -8.49 -34.40
C SER A 352 3.50 -7.79 -34.63
N SER A 353 3.55 -6.46 -34.74
CA SER A 353 4.77 -5.71 -35.07
C SER A 353 5.41 -4.93 -33.92
N GLY A 354 4.81 -4.95 -32.71
CA GLY A 354 5.35 -4.24 -31.56
C GLY A 354 5.10 -2.74 -31.60
N LEU A 355 6.03 -1.96 -31.07
CA LEU A 355 5.91 -0.50 -30.98
C LEU A 355 6.23 0.20 -32.30
N SER A 356 5.37 1.11 -32.70
CA SER A 356 5.55 2.01 -33.84
C SER A 356 5.34 3.45 -33.41
N PHE A 357 5.97 4.39 -34.11
CA PHE A 357 5.83 5.83 -33.86
C PHE A 357 5.12 6.50 -35.02
N CYS A 358 4.03 7.19 -34.74
CA CYS A 358 3.21 7.87 -35.74
C CYS A 358 3.24 9.39 -35.52
N THR A 359 3.66 10.14 -36.53
CA THR A 359 3.70 11.62 -36.50
C THR A 359 2.41 12.26 -37.01
N ASN A 360 1.62 11.56 -37.83
CA ASN A 360 0.42 12.09 -38.48
C ASN A 360 -0.83 11.24 -38.16
N ILE A 361 -1.74 11.80 -37.38
CA ILE A 361 -3.16 11.40 -37.42
C ILE A 361 -3.91 12.66 -37.86
N ASN A 362 -4.22 12.75 -39.15
CA ASN A 362 -4.96 13.85 -39.77
C ASN A 362 -6.46 13.84 -39.41
N ILE A 363 -6.84 13.43 -38.20
CA ILE A 363 -8.24 13.27 -37.86
C ILE A 363 -8.48 13.66 -36.39
N PHE A 364 -9.08 14.85 -36.20
CA PHE A 364 -9.85 15.31 -35.03
C PHE A 364 -9.24 16.23 -33.95
N PHE A 365 -7.94 16.57 -33.94
CA PHE A 365 -7.40 17.49 -32.92
C PHE A 365 -6.48 18.56 -33.51
N ASP A 366 -6.93 19.82 -33.50
CA ASP A 366 -6.13 21.02 -33.80
C ASP A 366 -5.27 21.41 -32.56
N ASP A 367 -4.51 20.45 -32.03
CA ASP A 367 -3.66 20.68 -30.86
C ASP A 367 -2.29 20.00 -30.96
N ASP A 368 -1.26 20.78 -30.65
CA ASP A 368 0.13 20.38 -30.74
C ASP A 368 0.52 19.45 -29.59
N ILE A 369 1.31 18.43 -29.90
CA ILE A 369 1.93 17.56 -28.88
C ILE A 369 3.03 18.34 -28.14
N LYS A 370 2.91 18.42 -26.80
CA LYS A 370 3.93 19.00 -25.91
C LYS A 370 5.09 18.02 -25.71
N TYR A 371 4.81 16.78 -25.34
CA TYR A 371 5.80 15.71 -25.23
C TYR A 371 5.14 14.32 -25.29
N THR A 372 5.94 13.34 -25.65
CA THR A 372 5.60 11.92 -25.55
C THR A 372 6.60 11.25 -24.62
N LYS A 373 6.09 10.47 -23.66
CA LYS A 373 6.87 9.92 -22.55
C LYS A 373 6.52 8.48 -22.30
N LEU A 374 7.54 7.66 -22.18
CA LEU A 374 7.45 6.30 -21.66
C LEU A 374 7.83 6.30 -20.17
N SER A 375 7.06 5.63 -19.34
CA SER A 375 7.33 5.57 -17.89
C SER A 375 7.19 4.15 -17.39
N ALA A 376 7.98 3.80 -16.38
CA ALA A 376 7.85 2.53 -15.68
C ALA A 376 8.15 2.68 -14.19
N ILE A 377 7.53 1.79 -13.41
CA ILE A 377 7.68 1.69 -11.96
C ILE A 377 8.25 0.32 -11.65
N TYR A 378 9.35 0.26 -10.92
CA TYR A 378 10.01 -0.97 -10.51
C TYR A 378 10.11 -1.06 -8.99
N LEU A 379 9.83 -2.24 -8.43
CA LEU A 379 10.28 -2.63 -7.10
C LEU A 379 11.67 -3.27 -7.26
N GLU A 380 12.69 -2.66 -6.66
CA GLU A 380 14.08 -3.09 -6.77
C GLU A 380 14.60 -3.75 -5.50
N ILE A 381 15.37 -4.81 -5.71
CA ILE A 381 16.10 -5.57 -4.69
C ILE A 381 17.58 -5.56 -5.08
N PRO A 382 18.46 -4.87 -4.33
CA PRO A 382 19.88 -4.89 -4.58
C PRO A 382 20.58 -5.97 -3.77
N PHE A 383 21.73 -6.43 -4.26
CA PHE A 383 22.69 -7.22 -3.50
C PHE A 383 24.05 -6.56 -3.65
N LEU A 384 24.43 -5.73 -2.69
CA LEU A 384 25.60 -4.87 -2.78
C LEU A 384 26.70 -5.39 -1.88
N PHE A 385 27.92 -5.30 -2.39
CA PHE A 385 29.11 -5.24 -1.56
C PHE A 385 29.49 -3.79 -1.34
N GLU A 386 29.88 -3.44 -0.12
CA GLU A 386 30.18 -2.08 0.26
C GLU A 386 31.47 -1.98 1.07
N ILE A 387 32.25 -0.94 0.77
CA ILE A 387 33.44 -0.51 1.52
C ILE A 387 33.23 0.93 2.00
N GLN A 388 33.59 1.19 3.25
CA GLN A 388 33.45 2.49 3.90
C GLN A 388 34.79 3.02 4.39
N ASN A 389 35.03 4.32 4.22
CA ASN A 389 35.96 5.07 5.04
C ASN A 389 35.20 5.76 6.17
N LYS A 390 35.54 5.41 7.42
CA LYS A 390 34.89 5.96 8.61
C LYS A 390 35.54 7.24 9.15
N SER A 391 36.71 7.59 8.63
CA SER A 391 37.39 8.86 8.96
C SER A 391 36.67 10.03 8.29
N ASN A 392 36.64 11.19 8.92
CA ASN A 392 36.03 12.39 8.31
C ASN A 392 36.89 12.93 7.16
N PRO A 393 36.29 13.29 6.00
CA PRO A 393 34.87 13.09 5.66
C PRO A 393 34.58 11.61 5.38
N LYS A 394 33.46 11.11 5.92
CA LYS A 394 33.07 9.71 5.73
C LYS A 394 32.80 9.48 4.24
N SER A 395 33.23 8.36 3.71
CA SER A 395 32.94 7.99 2.32
C SER A 395 32.58 6.52 2.21
N HIS A 396 31.87 6.19 1.14
CA HIS A 396 31.43 4.82 0.88
C HIS A 396 31.39 4.54 -0.61
N PHE A 397 31.62 3.28 -0.92
CA PHE A 397 31.56 2.73 -2.26
C PHE A 397 30.76 1.44 -2.23
N ASN A 398 29.75 1.35 -3.08
CA ASN A 398 28.81 0.24 -3.14
C ASN A 398 28.77 -0.26 -4.58
N ILE A 399 28.79 -1.58 -4.77
CA ILE A 399 28.62 -2.19 -6.08
C ILE A 399 27.91 -3.52 -5.96
N GLY A 400 27.04 -3.84 -6.91
CA GLY A 400 26.48 -5.18 -7.00
C GLY A 400 25.29 -5.29 -7.96
N PRO A 401 24.78 -6.51 -8.16
CA PRO A 401 23.59 -6.71 -8.99
C PRO A 401 22.35 -6.11 -8.34
N VAL A 402 21.43 -5.68 -9.20
CA VAL A 402 20.08 -5.24 -8.82
C VAL A 402 19.06 -5.96 -9.68
N TYR A 403 17.98 -6.39 -9.02
CA TYR A 403 16.83 -6.98 -9.68
C TYR A 403 15.62 -6.07 -9.49
N GLY A 404 14.96 -5.69 -10.58
CA GLY A 404 13.75 -4.87 -10.57
C GLY A 404 12.54 -5.62 -11.13
N PHE A 405 11.46 -5.72 -10.36
CA PHE A 405 10.15 -6.20 -10.82
C PHE A 405 9.29 -5.02 -11.27
N GLN A 406 8.79 -5.03 -12.49
CA GLN A 406 7.91 -3.96 -12.97
C GLN A 406 6.53 -4.07 -12.32
N ILE A 407 6.12 -3.00 -11.65
CA ILE A 407 4.78 -2.83 -11.10
C ILE A 407 3.84 -2.26 -12.18
N ALA A 408 4.28 -1.22 -12.89
CA ALA A 408 3.49 -0.56 -13.91
C ALA A 408 4.36 0.02 -15.02
N ASN A 409 3.77 0.20 -16.19
CA ASN A 409 4.34 0.97 -17.28
C ASN A 409 3.24 1.75 -18.00
N LEU A 410 3.63 2.84 -18.67
CA LEU A 410 2.73 3.60 -19.53
C LEU A 410 3.49 4.38 -20.60
N SER A 411 2.84 4.53 -21.74
CA SER A 411 3.07 5.60 -22.70
C SER A 411 2.11 6.75 -22.40
N LYS A 412 2.60 7.97 -22.43
CA LYS A 412 1.82 9.19 -22.23
C LYS A 412 2.13 10.19 -23.33
N THR A 413 1.10 10.69 -24.00
CA THR A 413 1.19 11.81 -24.94
C THR A 413 0.47 13.00 -24.32
N LYS A 414 1.20 14.09 -24.07
CA LYS A 414 0.63 15.32 -23.51
C LYS A 414 0.51 16.36 -24.62
N PHE A 415 -0.66 16.97 -24.72
CA PHE A 415 -0.93 18.06 -25.66
C PHE A 415 -0.77 19.43 -25.00
N LYS A 416 -0.76 20.50 -25.80
CA LYS A 416 -0.60 21.87 -25.29
C LYS A 416 -1.91 22.42 -24.71
N LYS A 417 -3.06 22.12 -25.31
CA LYS A 417 -4.38 22.68 -24.95
C LYS A 417 -5.36 21.61 -24.44
N SER A 418 -5.25 20.38 -24.91
CA SER A 418 -6.11 19.24 -24.59
C SER A 418 -5.52 18.33 -23.52
N ASP A 419 -6.37 17.46 -22.97
CA ASP A 419 -5.99 16.48 -21.98
C ASP A 419 -5.02 15.42 -22.53
N GLU A 420 -4.18 14.91 -21.65
CA GLU A 420 -3.16 13.90 -21.98
C GLU A 420 -3.77 12.51 -22.24
N THR A 421 -3.25 11.80 -23.22
CA THR A 421 -3.57 10.39 -23.45
C THR A 421 -2.53 9.48 -22.80
N LYS A 422 -2.99 8.32 -22.33
CA LYS A 422 -2.17 7.33 -21.60
C LYS A 422 -2.55 5.92 -22.03
N TYR A 423 -1.56 5.08 -22.32
CA TYR A 423 -1.75 3.69 -22.71
C TYR A 423 -0.69 2.81 -22.07
N PHE A 424 -1.02 1.57 -21.75
CA PHE A 424 -0.08 0.58 -21.23
C PHE A 424 0.58 -0.09 -22.40
N LEU A 425 1.85 -0.42 -22.24
CA LEU A 425 2.62 -1.09 -23.26
C LEU A 425 2.89 -2.52 -22.83
N LYS A 426 2.26 -3.47 -23.54
CA LYS A 426 2.53 -4.91 -23.37
C LYS A 426 3.98 -5.26 -23.75
N SER A 427 4.59 -4.42 -24.57
CA SER A 427 5.93 -4.53 -25.14
C SER A 427 7.03 -4.26 -24.13
N PHE A 428 6.75 -3.58 -23.01
CA PHE A 428 7.74 -3.41 -21.94
C PHE A 428 8.12 -4.75 -21.32
N ASN A 429 9.41 -4.91 -21.03
CA ASN A 429 9.89 -6.02 -20.25
C ASN A 429 9.41 -5.89 -18.79
N LYS A 430 9.02 -7.01 -18.18
CA LYS A 430 8.37 -7.04 -16.86
C LYS A 430 9.36 -7.10 -15.70
N TYR A 431 10.63 -7.28 -16.01
CA TYR A 431 11.72 -7.23 -15.05
C TYR A 431 12.92 -6.55 -15.69
N LYS A 432 13.85 -6.11 -14.85
CA LYS A 432 15.17 -5.69 -15.26
C LYS A 432 16.22 -6.24 -14.31
N ILE A 433 17.35 -6.66 -14.87
CA ILE A 433 18.52 -7.09 -14.12
C ILE A 433 19.66 -6.19 -14.56
N GLY A 434 20.37 -5.63 -13.58
CA GLY A 434 21.45 -4.69 -13.84
C GLY A 434 22.56 -4.77 -12.81
N LEU A 435 23.57 -3.94 -13.04
CA LEU A 435 24.63 -3.65 -12.09
C LEU A 435 24.44 -2.21 -11.62
N ILE A 436 24.47 -2.01 -10.30
CA ILE A 436 24.43 -0.69 -9.67
C ILE A 436 25.74 -0.41 -8.95
N LEU A 437 26.18 0.83 -9.05
CA LEU A 437 27.34 1.38 -8.39
C LEU A 437 26.93 2.68 -7.70
N LYS A 438 27.30 2.85 -6.43
CA LYS A 438 27.15 4.11 -5.69
C LYS A 438 28.48 4.54 -5.10
N ILE A 439 28.84 5.80 -5.26
CA ILE A 439 29.99 6.43 -4.61
C ILE A 439 29.45 7.59 -3.78
N GLY A 440 29.83 7.71 -2.51
CA GLY A 440 29.30 8.78 -1.68
C GLY A 440 30.28 9.34 -0.67
N ILE A 441 29.95 10.56 -0.24
CA ILE A 441 30.63 11.32 0.82
C ILE A 441 29.55 11.81 1.78
N ASN A 442 29.71 11.48 3.06
CA ASN A 442 28.75 11.75 4.12
C ASN A 442 27.33 11.28 3.76
N ASN A 443 26.41 12.22 3.52
CA ASN A 443 24.99 11.94 3.27
C ASN A 443 24.61 12.01 1.79
N ILE A 444 25.57 12.31 0.89
CA ILE A 444 25.33 12.46 -0.54
C ILE A 444 26.03 11.32 -1.28
N SER A 445 25.40 10.80 -2.33
CA SER A 445 26.03 9.81 -3.21
C SER A 445 25.65 10.04 -4.67
N TRP A 446 26.50 9.57 -5.57
CA TRP A 446 26.20 9.43 -6.98
C TRP A 446 25.85 7.99 -7.26
N THR A 447 24.79 7.78 -8.00
CA THR A 447 24.29 6.46 -8.41
C THR A 447 24.51 6.27 -9.91
N PHE A 448 25.03 5.12 -10.29
CA PHE A 448 25.14 4.65 -11.66
C PHE A 448 24.52 3.26 -11.73
N GLN A 449 23.49 3.09 -12.55
CA GLN A 449 22.83 1.79 -12.75
C GLN A 449 22.74 1.51 -14.25
N TYR A 450 23.27 0.36 -14.66
CA TYR A 450 23.18 -0.12 -16.03
C TYR A 450 22.48 -1.48 -16.06
N ASN A 451 21.44 -1.61 -16.88
CA ASN A 451 20.59 -2.79 -16.91
C ASN A 451 20.88 -3.62 -18.16
N PHE A 452 21.22 -4.90 -17.95
CA PHE A 452 21.54 -5.84 -19.01
C PHE A 452 20.30 -6.42 -19.68
N THR A 453 19.12 -6.23 -19.09
CA THR A 453 17.83 -6.61 -19.68
C THR A 453 17.33 -5.52 -20.63
N LYS A 454 16.87 -5.90 -21.83
CA LYS A 454 16.25 -4.97 -22.80
C LYS A 454 15.00 -4.32 -22.17
N LEU A 455 14.81 -3.02 -22.40
CA LEU A 455 13.65 -2.26 -21.93
C LEU A 455 12.34 -2.84 -22.50
N PHE A 456 12.38 -3.27 -23.75
CA PHE A 456 11.28 -3.92 -24.45
C PHE A 456 11.54 -5.42 -24.61
N LYS A 457 10.46 -6.19 -24.71
CA LYS A 457 10.50 -7.60 -25.08
C LYS A 457 11.07 -7.76 -26.49
N GLU A 458 11.57 -8.96 -26.79
CA GLU A 458 12.12 -9.27 -28.11
C GLU A 458 11.09 -9.01 -29.21
N ASN A 459 11.54 -8.36 -30.30
CA ASN A 459 10.72 -8.00 -31.46
C ASN A 459 9.47 -7.17 -31.15
N ARG A 460 9.47 -6.47 -30.00
CA ARG A 460 8.34 -5.64 -29.55
C ARG A 460 8.68 -4.16 -29.47
N GLY A 461 9.90 -3.75 -29.80
CA GLY A 461 10.35 -2.36 -29.80
C GLY A 461 11.85 -2.26 -30.03
N PRO A 462 12.44 -1.06 -29.84
CA PRO A 462 13.87 -0.85 -30.00
C PRO A 462 14.69 -1.77 -29.09
N GLU A 463 15.78 -2.35 -29.60
CA GLU A 463 16.74 -3.05 -28.75
C GLU A 463 17.60 -2.04 -27.98
N VAL A 464 17.13 -1.66 -26.79
CA VAL A 464 17.80 -0.70 -25.90
C VAL A 464 17.81 -1.17 -24.44
N TYR A 465 18.85 -0.75 -23.72
CA TYR A 465 19.21 -1.20 -22.37
C TYR A 465 19.18 -0.01 -21.40
N PRO A 466 18.31 0.01 -20.37
CA PRO A 466 18.16 1.15 -19.47
C PRO A 466 19.45 1.54 -18.73
N LEU A 467 19.67 2.84 -18.63
CA LEU A 467 20.79 3.48 -17.94
C LEU A 467 20.24 4.59 -17.02
N GLU A 468 20.51 4.50 -15.73
CA GLU A 468 20.10 5.50 -14.75
C GLU A 468 21.33 6.10 -14.04
N LEU A 469 21.43 7.43 -14.06
CA LEU A 469 22.48 8.20 -13.40
C LEU A 469 21.84 9.13 -12.38
N GLY A 470 22.33 9.21 -11.15
CA GLY A 470 21.60 10.00 -10.16
C GLY A 470 22.42 10.56 -9.03
N LEU A 471 21.76 11.47 -8.31
CA LEU A 471 22.22 11.99 -7.03
C LEU A 471 21.29 11.49 -5.93
N SER A 472 21.91 11.03 -4.86
CA SER A 472 21.29 10.30 -3.76
C SER A 472 21.46 11.08 -2.47
N ILE A 473 20.38 11.29 -1.73
CA ILE A 473 20.40 11.93 -0.40
C ILE A 473 19.93 10.90 0.63
N ARG A 474 20.74 10.70 1.67
CA ARG A 474 20.50 9.70 2.71
C ARG A 474 19.24 10.05 3.51
N LEU A 475 18.41 9.04 3.78
CA LEU A 475 17.16 9.12 4.56
C LEU A 475 17.36 8.86 6.05
#